data_AF-E3N6S5-F1
#
_entry.id   AF-E3N6S5-F1
#
_cell.length_a   1.000
_cell.length_b   1.000
_cell.length_c   1.000
_cell.angle_alpha   90.00
_cell.angle_beta   90.00
_cell.angle_gamma   90.00
#
_symmetry.space_group_name_H-M   'P 1'
#
loop_
_entity.id
_entity.type
_entity.pdbx_description
1 polymer ?
#
loop_
_entity_poly.entity_id
_entity_poly.type
_entity_poly.pdbx_seq_one_letter_code
_entity_poly.pdbx_strand_id
1 'polypeptide(L)'
;MINGNDGDSESAGTKIRSQHIVLLIVSVSTPELLPTITHYIVKTDSNGILEIDNLHLLSWFLKGVIIVKESWMIACLKRKKLIEKDSEYLVEKVRYKGTVYDTVTRWSKAMAKGEMPYLYGVYAAVVMKEYSEFMTLKSIITSLGGIMLEQFPEKQFFNVGSHPYLHANRGPLFIFHDGQQTTLDIYKNDPDKMYTLFTEEEFVHFLLKREITVDTRAKPVPVLAEQNE
;
A
#
# COMPACT_ATOMS: atom_id res chain seq x y z
N MET A 1 17.01 -82.10 -11.68
CA MET A 1 15.83 -81.31 -12.10
C MET A 1 16.18 -79.84 -11.99
N ILE A 2 16.18 -79.15 -13.13
CA ILE A 2 15.71 -77.78 -13.42
C ILE A 2 15.94 -76.65 -12.36
N ASN A 3 16.73 -75.65 -12.80
CA ASN A 3 16.62 -74.18 -12.70
C ASN A 3 16.09 -73.47 -11.43
N GLY A 4 16.82 -72.41 -11.03
CA GLY A 4 16.34 -71.03 -11.24
C GLY A 4 15.84 -70.19 -10.05
N ASN A 5 16.59 -69.10 -9.82
CA ASN A 5 16.15 -67.72 -9.59
C ASN A 5 15.62 -67.18 -8.23
N ASP A 6 16.34 -66.14 -7.79
CA ASP A 6 15.96 -64.81 -7.28
C ASP A 6 15.10 -64.64 -6.02
N GLY A 7 15.61 -63.75 -5.13
CA GLY A 7 14.82 -63.09 -4.09
C GLY A 7 15.66 -62.39 -3.02
N ASP A 8 16.20 -61.21 -3.34
CA ASP A 8 16.75 -60.23 -2.40
C ASP A 8 15.71 -59.81 -1.33
N SER A 9 16.14 -59.64 -0.06
CA SER A 9 15.71 -58.53 0.80
C SER A 9 16.57 -58.43 2.07
N GLU A 10 17.66 -57.68 1.97
CA GLU A 10 18.47 -57.22 3.11
C GLU A 10 17.90 -55.88 3.60
N SER A 11 17.27 -55.86 4.79
CA SER A 11 16.79 -54.62 5.40
C SER A 11 17.90 -53.95 6.22
N ALA A 12 18.69 -53.09 5.57
CA ALA A 12 19.62 -52.19 6.24
C ALA A 12 18.90 -50.93 6.73
N GLY A 13 18.75 -50.79 8.05
CA GLY A 13 18.30 -49.58 8.71
C GLY A 13 19.24 -48.41 8.43
N THR A 14 18.83 -47.51 7.55
CA THR A 14 19.60 -46.33 7.18
C THR A 14 19.34 -45.17 8.13
N LYS A 15 20.41 -44.74 8.79
CA LYS A 15 20.60 -43.45 9.48
C LYS A 15 19.91 -42.31 8.72
N ILE A 16 18.93 -41.66 9.36
CA ILE A 16 18.34 -40.41 8.87
C ILE A 16 19.42 -39.33 8.94
N ARG A 17 20.08 -39.07 7.82
CA ARG A 17 20.88 -37.84 7.62
C ARG A 17 19.90 -36.68 7.48
N SER A 18 19.89 -35.78 8.45
CA SER A 18 19.27 -34.46 8.33
C SER A 18 19.76 -33.78 7.06
N GLN A 19 18.91 -33.77 6.04
CA GLN A 19 19.13 -33.00 4.83
C GLN A 19 19.10 -31.53 5.23
N HIS A 20 20.27 -30.90 5.15
CA HIS A 20 20.38 -29.45 5.23
C HIS A 20 19.62 -28.90 4.02
N ILE A 21 18.48 -28.26 4.26
CA ILE A 21 17.81 -27.44 3.25
C ILE A 21 18.74 -26.25 3.00
N VAL A 22 19.60 -26.38 1.98
CA VAL A 22 20.28 -25.24 1.39
C VAL A 22 19.23 -24.55 0.52
N LEU A 23 18.58 -23.52 1.07
CA LEU A 23 17.71 -22.64 0.29
C LEU A 23 18.62 -21.86 -0.68
N LEU A 24 18.74 -22.33 -1.92
CA LEU A 24 19.27 -21.53 -3.02
C LEU A 24 18.26 -20.41 -3.28
N ILE A 25 18.53 -19.22 -2.78
CA ILE A 25 17.73 -18.03 -3.08
C ILE A 25 17.88 -17.73 -4.57
N VAL A 26 16.83 -18.02 -5.34
CA VAL A 26 16.71 -17.59 -6.73
C VAL A 26 16.09 -16.20 -6.71
N SER A 27 16.92 -15.15 -6.73
CA SER A 27 16.47 -13.77 -6.91
C SER A 27 16.36 -13.45 -8.40
N VAL A 28 15.22 -12.94 -8.85
CA VAL A 28 15.04 -12.42 -10.21
C VAL A 28 15.09 -10.89 -10.15
N SER A 29 15.99 -10.27 -10.91
CA SER A 29 16.05 -8.82 -11.07
C SER A 29 15.51 -8.43 -12.44
N THR A 30 14.67 -7.41 -12.49
CA THR A 30 14.17 -6.84 -13.75
C THR A 30 14.22 -5.31 -13.67
N PRO A 31 14.55 -4.61 -14.78
CA PRO A 31 14.38 -3.16 -14.86
C PRO A 31 12.90 -2.77 -15.06
N GLU A 32 12.03 -3.73 -15.40
CA GLU A 32 10.62 -3.49 -15.65
C GLU A 32 9.80 -3.59 -14.37
N LEU A 33 8.79 -2.73 -14.25
CA LEU A 33 7.91 -2.69 -13.09
C LEU A 33 6.77 -3.70 -13.25
N LEU A 34 6.87 -4.79 -12.50
CA LEU A 34 5.92 -5.90 -12.56
C LEU A 34 5.09 -6.00 -11.28
N PRO A 35 3.84 -6.48 -11.34
CA PRO A 35 3.01 -6.70 -10.15
C PRO A 35 3.59 -7.69 -9.13
N THR A 36 4.53 -8.54 -9.56
CA THR A 36 5.20 -9.55 -8.74
C THR A 36 6.44 -9.04 -8.00
N ILE A 37 6.77 -7.75 -8.12
CA ILE A 37 7.90 -7.14 -7.43
C ILE A 37 7.68 -7.22 -5.91
N THR A 38 8.65 -7.84 -5.22
CA THR A 38 8.66 -7.94 -3.76
C THR A 38 9.60 -6.93 -3.11
N HIS A 39 10.68 -6.57 -3.80
CA HIS A 39 11.68 -5.61 -3.35
C HIS A 39 11.89 -4.54 -4.40
N TYR A 40 11.94 -3.28 -3.96
CA TYR A 40 12.28 -2.17 -4.82
C TYR A 40 13.51 -1.43 -4.29
N ILE A 41 14.58 -1.46 -5.07
CA ILE A 41 15.86 -0.86 -4.72
C ILE A 41 15.83 0.60 -5.17
N VAL A 42 16.06 1.51 -4.23
CA VAL A 42 16.00 2.94 -4.49
C VAL A 42 17.28 3.65 -4.05
N LYS A 43 17.56 4.76 -4.74
CA LYS A 43 18.61 5.68 -4.32
C LYS A 43 18.12 6.51 -3.14
N THR A 44 19.00 6.74 -2.17
CA THR A 44 18.73 7.59 -1.01
C THR A 44 19.81 8.64 -0.84
N ASP A 45 19.51 9.69 -0.08
CA ASP A 45 20.53 10.65 0.35
C ASP A 45 21.51 10.02 1.37
N SER A 46 22.49 10.81 1.81
CA SER A 46 23.51 10.39 2.79
C SER A 46 22.92 10.01 4.16
N ASN A 47 21.71 10.47 4.48
CA ASN A 47 21.00 10.12 5.70
C ASN A 47 20.09 8.89 5.50
N GLY A 48 20.10 8.28 4.31
CA GLY A 48 19.26 7.13 3.98
C GLY A 48 17.79 7.48 3.73
N ILE A 49 17.48 8.76 3.43
CA ILE A 49 16.12 9.23 3.14
C ILE A 49 15.87 9.15 1.63
N LEU A 50 14.73 8.58 1.26
CA LEU A 50 14.25 8.56 -0.13
C LEU A 50 13.59 9.89 -0.48
N GLU A 51 13.94 10.50 -1.61
CA GLU A 51 13.20 11.64 -2.17
C GLU A 51 12.11 11.14 -3.12
N ILE A 52 10.89 11.66 -2.98
CA ILE A 52 9.81 11.44 -3.94
C ILE A 52 9.20 12.78 -4.36
N ASP A 53 8.76 12.85 -5.61
CA ASP A 53 8.08 14.00 -6.19
C ASP A 53 6.77 13.63 -6.92
N ASN A 54 6.47 12.33 -7.04
CA ASN A 54 5.34 11.82 -7.80
C ASN A 54 4.61 10.65 -7.10
N LEU A 55 3.39 10.37 -7.55
CA LEU A 55 2.53 9.29 -7.03
C LEU A 55 3.01 7.89 -7.36
N HIS A 56 3.85 7.72 -8.37
CA HIS A 56 4.24 6.40 -8.85
C HIS A 56 5.11 5.67 -7.81
N LEU A 57 6.18 6.31 -7.30
CA LEU A 57 6.98 5.76 -6.20
C LEU A 57 6.15 5.56 -4.92
N LEU A 58 5.20 6.48 -4.68
CA LEU A 58 4.25 6.38 -3.58
C LEU A 58 3.49 5.05 -3.61
N SER A 59 2.97 4.70 -4.79
CA SER A 59 2.13 3.52 -4.96
C SER A 59 2.82 2.20 -4.56
N TRP A 60 4.15 2.10 -4.73
CA TRP A 60 4.89 0.88 -4.42
C TRP A 60 4.98 0.60 -2.92
N PHE A 61 5.31 1.61 -2.11
CA PHE A 61 5.38 1.38 -0.67
C PHE A 61 3.99 1.34 -0.02
N LEU A 62 2.97 1.98 -0.61
CA LEU A 62 1.58 1.85 -0.15
C LEU A 62 1.02 0.45 -0.39
N LYS A 63 1.49 -0.21 -1.47
CA LYS A 63 1.31 -1.65 -1.73
C LYS A 63 2.33 -2.50 -0.98
N GLY A 64 3.01 -1.94 0.02
CA GLY A 64 3.91 -2.59 0.98
C GLY A 64 5.01 -3.45 0.38
N VAL A 65 5.45 -3.11 -0.83
CA VAL A 65 6.71 -3.60 -1.39
C VAL A 65 7.86 -3.20 -0.45
N ILE A 66 8.81 -4.10 -0.28
CA ILE A 66 9.97 -3.89 0.59
C ILE A 66 10.91 -2.89 -0.09
N ILE A 67 11.00 -1.68 0.44
CA ILE A 67 11.84 -0.62 -0.13
C ILE A 67 13.21 -0.66 0.56
N VAL A 68 14.26 -0.88 -0.23
CA VAL A 68 15.64 -1.03 0.25
C VAL A 68 16.57 -0.02 -0.42
N LYS A 69 17.59 0.41 0.31
CA LYS A 69 18.62 1.34 -0.17
C LYS A 69 19.48 0.66 -1.24
N GLU A 70 19.97 1.43 -2.21
CA GLU A 70 20.93 0.98 -3.23
C GLU A 70 22.21 0.35 -2.65
N SER A 71 22.58 0.75 -1.43
CA SER A 71 23.71 0.17 -0.69
C SER A 71 23.53 -1.33 -0.40
N TRP A 72 22.30 -1.85 -0.38
CA TRP A 72 22.02 -3.29 -0.27
C TRP A 72 22.56 -4.06 -1.47
N MET A 73 22.26 -3.60 -2.69
CA MET A 73 22.76 -4.23 -3.91
C MET A 73 24.29 -4.20 -3.95
N ILE A 74 24.89 -3.06 -3.58
CA ILE A 74 26.36 -2.92 -3.48
C ILE A 74 26.93 -3.92 -2.47
N ALA A 75 26.29 -4.08 -1.32
CA ALA A 75 26.67 -5.05 -0.28
C ALA A 75 26.55 -6.50 -0.77
N CYS A 76 25.45 -6.86 -1.45
CA CYS A 76 25.22 -8.18 -2.02
C CYS A 76 26.26 -8.55 -3.10
N LEU A 77 26.65 -7.58 -3.94
CA LEU A 77 27.71 -7.77 -4.93
C LEU A 77 29.07 -8.05 -4.28
N LYS A 78 29.38 -7.41 -3.15
CA LYS A 78 30.62 -7.65 -2.38
C LYS A 78 30.56 -8.96 -1.60
N ARG A 79 29.41 -9.30 -1.02
CA ARG A 79 29.20 -10.48 -0.18
C ARG A 79 27.80 -11.03 -0.42
N LYS A 80 27.71 -12.10 -1.23
CA LYS A 80 26.43 -12.72 -1.63
C LYS A 80 25.49 -13.09 -0.47
N LYS A 81 26.04 -13.47 0.70
CA LYS A 81 25.24 -13.81 1.90
C LYS A 81 24.42 -12.65 2.46
N LEU A 82 24.70 -11.40 2.06
CA LEU A 82 23.95 -10.23 2.52
C LEU A 82 22.58 -10.07 1.82
N ILE A 83 22.28 -10.91 0.83
CA ILE A 83 20.94 -10.97 0.23
C ILE A 83 19.86 -11.35 1.26
N GLU A 84 20.21 -12.08 2.31
CA GLU A 84 19.32 -12.47 3.43
C GLU A 84 19.21 -11.39 4.52
N LYS A 85 19.88 -10.24 4.33
CA LYS A 85 19.99 -9.14 5.29
C LYS A 85 19.37 -7.85 4.78
N ASP A 86 18.39 -7.95 3.89
CA ASP A 86 17.58 -6.85 3.38
C ASP A 86 17.04 -5.91 4.47
N SER A 87 16.62 -6.47 5.62
CA SER A 87 16.15 -5.73 6.79
C SER A 87 17.14 -4.68 7.32
N GLU A 88 18.44 -4.85 7.14
CA GLU A 88 19.48 -3.88 7.55
C GLU A 88 19.57 -2.67 6.60
N TYR A 89 18.93 -2.77 5.42
CA TYR A 89 19.00 -1.77 4.35
C TYR A 89 17.65 -1.13 4.02
N LEU A 90 16.64 -1.32 4.87
CA LEU A 90 15.32 -0.74 4.66
C LEU A 90 15.38 0.79 4.58
N VAL A 91 14.56 1.33 3.69
CA VAL A 91 14.20 2.74 3.71
C VAL A 91 13.07 2.92 4.71
N GLU A 92 13.30 3.75 5.72
CA GLU A 92 12.31 4.05 6.77
C GLU A 92 11.63 5.40 6.51
N LYS A 93 12.42 6.35 6.01
CA LYS A 93 12.04 7.75 5.85
C LYS A 93 11.99 8.16 4.39
N VAL A 94 11.02 9.02 4.11
CA VAL A 94 10.80 9.60 2.79
C VAL A 94 10.62 11.11 2.91
N ARG A 95 11.14 11.86 1.94
CA ARG A 95 10.96 13.29 1.82
C ARG A 95 10.08 13.58 0.61
N TYR A 96 9.03 14.36 0.84
CA TYR A 96 8.13 14.87 -0.20
C TYR A 96 7.94 16.36 0.01
N LYS A 97 8.27 17.15 -1.02
CA LYS A 97 8.20 18.62 -1.01
C LYS A 97 8.81 19.24 0.25
N GLY A 98 10.01 18.79 0.62
CA GLY A 98 10.76 19.30 1.77
C GLY A 98 10.33 18.76 3.14
N THR A 99 9.20 18.04 3.25
CA THR A 99 8.77 17.44 4.52
C THR A 99 9.23 15.99 4.61
N VAL A 100 9.84 15.61 5.74
CA VAL A 100 10.32 14.24 6.01
C VAL A 100 9.30 13.46 6.83
N TYR A 101 9.00 12.25 6.38
CA TYR A 101 8.04 11.33 6.99
C TYR A 101 8.73 10.02 7.37
N ASP A 102 8.48 9.54 8.58
CA ASP A 102 8.88 8.21 9.05
C ASP A 102 7.69 7.26 8.95
N THR A 103 7.48 6.71 7.75
CA THR A 103 6.21 6.07 7.38
C THR A 103 6.36 4.84 6.49
N VAL A 104 7.47 4.67 5.78
CA VAL A 104 7.63 3.63 4.76
C VAL A 104 7.43 2.24 5.37
N THR A 105 8.13 1.94 6.47
CA THR A 105 8.01 0.65 7.17
C THR A 105 6.67 0.48 7.89
N ARG A 106 5.98 1.57 8.25
CA ARG A 106 4.64 1.51 8.85
C ARG A 106 3.62 0.95 7.86
N TRP A 107 3.73 1.29 6.58
CA TRP A 107 2.88 0.73 5.52
C TRP A 107 3.14 -0.76 5.30
N SER A 108 4.40 -1.16 5.09
CA SER A 108 4.76 -2.57 4.91
C SER A 108 4.33 -3.43 6.10
N LYS A 109 4.52 -2.94 7.34
CA LYS A 109 4.11 -3.64 8.56
C LYS A 109 2.59 -3.80 8.65
N ALA A 110 1.84 -2.77 8.29
CA ALA A 110 0.38 -2.80 8.34
C ALA A 110 -0.18 -3.86 7.39
N MET A 111 0.33 -3.90 6.16
CA MET A 111 -0.10 -4.92 5.21
C MET A 111 0.33 -6.33 5.62
N ALA A 112 1.57 -6.50 6.11
CA ALA A 112 2.06 -7.81 6.55
C ALA A 112 1.22 -8.39 7.70
N LYS A 113 0.59 -7.53 8.50
CA LYS A 113 -0.33 -7.91 9.57
C LYS A 113 -1.78 -8.10 9.11
N GLY A 114 -2.10 -7.81 7.85
CA GLY A 114 -3.48 -7.78 7.36
C GLY A 114 -4.34 -6.76 8.10
N GLU A 115 -3.78 -5.60 8.46
CA GLU A 115 -4.56 -4.50 9.05
C GLU A 115 -5.69 -4.08 8.10
N MET A 116 -6.77 -3.53 8.67
CA MET A 116 -7.89 -2.99 7.88
C MET A 116 -7.36 -1.99 6.83
N PRO A 117 -7.84 -2.05 5.57
CA PRO A 117 -7.40 -1.13 4.53
C PRO A 117 -7.60 0.32 4.94
N TYR A 118 -6.57 1.14 4.72
CA TYR A 118 -6.49 2.50 5.26
C TYR A 118 -7.69 3.38 4.85
N LEU A 119 -8.17 3.23 3.62
CA LEU A 119 -9.29 3.99 3.05
C LEU A 119 -10.62 3.23 3.06
N TYR A 120 -10.76 2.20 3.91
CA TYR A 120 -12.00 1.45 4.01
C TYR A 120 -13.18 2.37 4.39
N GLY A 121 -14.23 2.37 3.55
CA GLY A 121 -15.40 3.25 3.70
C GLY A 121 -15.25 4.63 3.04
N VAL A 122 -14.18 4.88 2.30
CA VAL A 122 -13.99 6.09 1.50
C VAL A 122 -14.54 5.90 0.08
N TYR A 123 -15.29 6.89 -0.39
CA TYR A 123 -15.76 7.01 -1.77
C TYR A 123 -15.14 8.26 -2.39
N ALA A 124 -14.28 8.05 -3.37
CA ALA A 124 -13.49 9.08 -4.00
C ALA A 124 -14.10 9.53 -5.34
N ALA A 125 -14.04 10.82 -5.65
CA ALA A 125 -14.35 11.35 -6.97
C ALA A 125 -13.36 12.45 -7.36
N VAL A 126 -13.07 12.55 -8.67
CA VAL A 126 -12.20 13.60 -9.23
C VAL A 126 -13.08 14.61 -9.94
N VAL A 127 -12.93 15.89 -9.61
CA VAL A 127 -13.65 16.99 -10.28
C VAL A 127 -12.76 17.83 -11.19
N MET A 128 -11.47 17.49 -11.29
CA MET A 128 -10.51 18.15 -12.17
C MET A 128 -10.86 17.89 -13.65
N LYS A 129 -10.79 18.93 -14.49
CA LYS A 129 -11.11 18.81 -15.91
C LYS A 129 -10.08 17.95 -16.66
N GLU A 130 -8.81 18.11 -16.31
CA GLU A 130 -7.69 17.37 -16.88
C GLU A 130 -6.82 16.87 -15.72
N TYR A 131 -6.67 15.56 -15.61
CA TYR A 131 -5.84 14.95 -14.57
C TYR A 131 -5.09 13.74 -15.11
N SER A 132 -3.79 13.92 -15.39
CA SER A 132 -2.94 12.91 -16.05
C SER A 132 -2.68 11.68 -15.18
N GLU A 133 -2.69 11.84 -13.85
CA GLU A 133 -2.40 10.77 -12.89
C GLU A 133 -3.66 10.01 -12.41
N PHE A 134 -4.80 10.18 -13.09
CA PHE A 134 -6.08 9.57 -12.69
C PHE A 134 -5.97 8.07 -12.44
N MET A 135 -5.30 7.33 -13.34
CA MET A 135 -5.15 5.88 -13.22
C MET A 135 -4.28 5.49 -12.02
N THR A 136 -3.22 6.26 -11.74
CA THR A 136 -2.35 6.07 -10.57
C THR A 136 -3.13 6.32 -9.28
N LEU A 137 -3.87 7.45 -9.21
CA LEU A 137 -4.72 7.77 -8.07
C LEU A 137 -5.79 6.70 -7.85
N LYS A 138 -6.51 6.29 -8.89
CA LYS A 138 -7.51 5.22 -8.83
C LYS A 138 -6.89 3.93 -8.27
N SER A 139 -5.70 3.55 -8.74
CA SER A 139 -4.98 2.37 -8.22
C SER A 139 -4.61 2.50 -6.75
N ILE A 140 -4.16 3.68 -6.30
CA ILE A 140 -3.84 3.93 -4.89
C ILE A 140 -5.11 3.82 -4.03
N ILE A 141 -6.19 4.49 -4.42
CA ILE A 141 -7.46 4.47 -3.69
C ILE A 141 -7.97 3.04 -3.52
N THR A 142 -8.02 2.27 -4.62
CA THR A 142 -8.54 0.90 -4.59
C THR A 142 -7.64 -0.06 -3.83
N SER A 143 -6.31 0.08 -3.96
CA SER A 143 -5.35 -0.76 -3.22
C SER A 143 -5.44 -0.54 -1.71
N LEU A 144 -5.87 0.65 -1.28
CA LEU A 144 -6.09 0.99 0.12
C LEU A 144 -7.53 0.77 0.59
N GLY A 145 -8.38 0.11 -0.22
CA GLY A 145 -9.74 -0.30 0.13
C GLY A 145 -10.81 0.78 -0.03
N GLY A 146 -10.49 1.92 -0.65
CA GLY A 146 -11.47 2.91 -1.05
C GLY A 146 -12.08 2.61 -2.41
N ILE A 147 -13.15 3.31 -2.76
CA ILE A 147 -13.86 3.16 -4.03
C ILE A 147 -13.72 4.44 -4.84
N MET A 148 -13.12 4.37 -6.03
CA MET A 148 -13.13 5.48 -6.99
C MET A 148 -14.43 5.44 -7.78
N LEU A 149 -15.26 6.46 -7.64
CA LEU A 149 -16.53 6.62 -8.33
C LEU A 149 -16.31 7.05 -9.78
N GLU A 150 -17.16 6.55 -10.67
CA GLU A 150 -17.18 6.95 -12.09
C GLU A 150 -17.94 8.26 -12.31
N GLN A 151 -18.84 8.59 -11.39
CA GLN A 151 -19.68 9.78 -11.41
C GLN A 151 -19.59 10.49 -10.07
N PHE A 152 -19.94 11.78 -10.05
CA PHE A 152 -19.94 12.54 -8.81
C PHE A 152 -20.95 11.94 -7.81
N PRO A 153 -20.61 11.77 -6.53
CA PRO A 153 -21.50 11.15 -5.56
C PRO A 153 -22.72 12.03 -5.28
N GLU A 154 -23.91 11.51 -5.59
CA GLU A 154 -25.16 12.12 -5.14
C GLU A 154 -25.41 11.78 -3.67
N LYS A 155 -25.57 12.81 -2.83
CA LYS A 155 -25.72 12.65 -1.38
C LYS A 155 -26.81 11.68 -0.96
N GLN A 156 -27.90 11.58 -1.72
CA GLN A 156 -29.04 10.73 -1.39
C GLN A 156 -28.67 9.25 -1.23
N PHE A 157 -27.55 8.82 -1.81
CA PHE A 157 -27.05 7.46 -1.68
C PHE A 157 -26.17 7.23 -0.44
N PHE A 158 -26.00 8.24 0.41
CA PHE A 158 -25.11 8.21 1.56
C PHE A 158 -25.83 8.66 2.83
N ASN A 159 -25.55 8.01 3.96
CA ASN A 159 -26.15 8.40 5.23
C ASN A 159 -25.39 9.58 5.85
N VAL A 160 -26.13 10.62 6.25
CA VAL A 160 -25.58 11.75 7.02
C VAL A 160 -25.03 11.25 8.36
N GLY A 161 -23.85 11.76 8.76
CA GLY A 161 -23.15 11.33 9.97
C GLY A 161 -22.43 9.98 9.88
N SER A 162 -22.32 9.41 8.67
CA SER A 162 -21.40 8.32 8.38
C SER A 162 -19.96 8.84 8.19
N HIS A 163 -18.99 7.98 8.47
CA HIS A 163 -17.56 8.29 8.34
C HIS A 163 -16.80 7.00 7.98
N PRO A 164 -15.63 7.09 7.31
CA PRO A 164 -14.74 5.94 7.17
C PRO A 164 -14.20 5.51 8.55
N TYR A 165 -14.13 4.20 8.79
CA TYR A 165 -13.80 3.66 10.12
C TYR A 165 -12.45 4.14 10.66
N LEU A 166 -11.42 4.24 9.81
CA LEU A 166 -10.08 4.71 10.20
C LEU A 166 -9.91 6.23 10.11
N HIS A 167 -10.95 6.95 9.68
CA HIS A 167 -10.97 8.40 9.48
C HIS A 167 -12.27 9.02 10.02
N ALA A 168 -12.63 8.70 11.26
CA ALA A 168 -13.90 9.13 11.87
C ALA A 168 -14.06 10.65 12.02
N ASN A 169 -12.97 11.41 11.86
CA ASN A 169 -12.96 12.87 11.83
C ASN A 169 -13.21 13.47 10.43
N ARG A 170 -13.52 12.65 9.43
CA ARG A 170 -13.65 13.05 8.02
C ARG A 170 -14.96 12.53 7.43
N GLY A 171 -15.50 13.29 6.49
CA GLY A 171 -16.63 12.84 5.68
C GLY A 171 -16.20 11.73 4.71
N PRO A 172 -17.09 10.79 4.36
CA PRO A 172 -16.74 9.61 3.56
C PRO A 172 -16.49 9.92 2.08
N LEU A 173 -16.92 11.09 1.59
CA LEU A 173 -16.80 11.48 0.19
C LEU A 173 -15.51 12.28 -0.03
N PHE A 174 -14.47 11.63 -0.56
CA PHE A 174 -13.19 12.27 -0.84
C PHE A 174 -13.22 12.90 -2.24
N ILE A 175 -13.15 14.22 -2.33
CA ILE A 175 -13.24 14.94 -3.60
C ILE A 175 -11.86 15.53 -3.94
N PHE A 176 -11.34 15.13 -5.10
CA PHE A 176 -10.04 15.55 -5.60
C PHE A 176 -10.18 16.73 -6.58
N HIS A 177 -9.49 17.82 -6.29
CA HIS A 177 -9.57 19.07 -7.05
C HIS A 177 -8.20 19.70 -7.33
N ASP A 178 -8.16 20.62 -8.29
CA ASP A 178 -6.96 21.40 -8.70
C ASP A 178 -6.86 22.76 -7.98
N GLY A 179 -7.86 23.13 -7.19
CA GLY A 179 -7.94 24.41 -6.48
C GLY A 179 -8.33 25.59 -7.36
N GLN A 180 -8.58 25.37 -8.65
CA GLN A 180 -8.95 26.43 -9.61
C GLN A 180 -10.46 26.64 -9.71
N GLN A 181 -11.26 25.78 -9.07
CA GLN A 181 -12.71 25.79 -9.19
C GLN A 181 -13.38 26.74 -8.19
N THR A 182 -14.19 27.65 -8.70
CA THR A 182 -15.05 28.58 -7.95
C THR A 182 -16.16 27.90 -7.13
N THR A 183 -16.39 26.61 -7.34
CA THR A 183 -17.55 25.88 -6.77
C THR A 183 -17.17 24.97 -5.59
N LEU A 184 -15.95 25.03 -5.05
CA LEU A 184 -15.58 24.17 -3.91
C LEU A 184 -16.28 24.57 -2.60
N ASP A 185 -16.74 25.82 -2.49
CA ASP A 185 -17.32 26.36 -1.25
C ASP A 185 -18.62 25.65 -0.85
N ILE A 186 -19.41 25.13 -1.81
CA ILE A 186 -20.62 24.37 -1.49
C ILE A 186 -20.30 23.05 -0.77
N TYR A 187 -19.14 22.46 -1.06
CA TYR A 187 -18.69 21.23 -0.43
C TYR A 187 -17.96 21.49 0.89
N LYS A 188 -17.21 22.59 0.99
CA LYS A 188 -16.55 23.02 2.24
C LYS A 188 -17.56 23.39 3.31
N ASN A 189 -18.62 24.10 2.92
CA ASN A 189 -19.67 24.58 3.80
C ASN A 189 -20.86 23.62 3.89
N ASP A 190 -20.66 22.38 3.48
CA ASP A 190 -21.68 21.35 3.59
C ASP A 190 -22.15 21.20 5.05
N PRO A 191 -23.42 21.48 5.39
CA PRO A 191 -23.92 21.35 6.75
C PRO A 191 -23.82 19.92 7.28
N ASP A 192 -23.89 18.92 6.38
CA ASP A 192 -23.82 17.50 6.73
C ASP A 192 -22.38 17.01 6.93
N LYS A 193 -21.38 17.83 6.55
CA LYS A 193 -19.94 17.53 6.63
C LYS A 193 -19.54 16.20 5.97
N MET A 194 -20.19 15.84 4.87
CA MET A 194 -19.97 14.56 4.20
C MET A 194 -18.75 14.56 3.26
N TYR A 195 -18.29 15.73 2.86
CA TYR A 195 -17.17 15.87 1.93
C TYR A 195 -15.85 16.10 2.65
N THR A 196 -14.81 15.45 2.15
CA THR A 196 -13.41 15.72 2.47
C THR A 196 -12.70 16.12 1.19
N LEU A 197 -12.14 17.32 1.14
CA LEU A 197 -11.51 17.85 -0.06
C LEU A 197 -10.00 17.64 -0.02
N PHE A 198 -9.42 17.30 -1.17
CA PHE A 198 -7.98 17.17 -1.34
C PHE A 198 -7.53 17.73 -2.69
N THR A 199 -6.46 18.53 -2.68
CA THR A 199 -5.50 18.54 -3.78
C THR A 199 -4.68 17.26 -3.79
N GLU A 200 -4.05 16.92 -4.91
CA GLU A 200 -3.12 15.78 -4.97
C GLU A 200 -2.04 15.88 -3.89
N GLU A 201 -1.44 17.05 -3.73
CA GLU A 201 -0.38 17.29 -2.75
C GLU A 201 -0.86 17.05 -1.30
N GLU A 202 -2.03 17.57 -0.94
CA GLU A 202 -2.61 17.34 0.38
C GLU A 202 -2.92 15.87 0.62
N PHE A 203 -3.35 15.15 -0.42
CA PHE A 203 -3.60 13.71 -0.32
C PHE A 203 -2.31 12.91 -0.14
N VAL A 204 -1.23 13.27 -0.85
CA VAL A 204 0.09 12.66 -0.64
C VAL A 204 0.56 12.87 0.80
N HIS A 205 0.46 14.10 1.31
CA HIS A 205 0.76 14.38 2.71
C HIS A 205 -0.11 13.56 3.68
N PHE A 206 -1.41 13.43 3.40
CA PHE A 206 -2.32 12.61 4.20
C PHE A 206 -1.90 11.13 4.24
N LEU A 207 -1.53 10.55 3.10
CA LEU A 207 -1.05 9.17 3.01
C LEU A 207 0.30 8.99 3.72
N LEU A 208 1.21 9.95 3.58
CA LEU A 208 2.54 9.90 4.20
C LEU A 208 2.48 10.04 5.72
N LYS A 209 1.59 10.88 6.25
CA LYS A 209 1.36 10.97 7.70
C LYS A 209 0.84 9.66 8.30
N ARG A 210 0.00 8.95 7.55
CA ARG A 210 -0.67 7.70 7.96
C ARG A 210 -1.32 7.85 9.35
N GLU A 211 -2.07 8.94 9.51
CA GLU A 211 -2.82 9.26 10.73
C GLU A 211 -4.15 8.52 10.74
N ILE A 212 -4.47 7.88 11.86
CA ILE A 212 -5.68 7.08 12.03
C ILE A 212 -6.52 7.68 13.15
N THR A 213 -7.79 7.91 12.88
CA THR A 213 -8.81 8.28 13.89
C THR A 213 -9.92 7.25 13.80
N VAL A 214 -9.92 6.29 14.73
CA VAL A 214 -10.87 5.16 14.73
C VAL A 214 -12.26 5.62 15.15
N ASP A 215 -13.29 5.14 14.46
CA ASP A 215 -14.67 5.28 14.89
C ASP A 215 -14.95 4.36 16.08
N THR A 216 -15.20 4.94 17.25
CA THR A 216 -15.42 4.22 18.51
C THR A 216 -16.90 4.02 18.84
N ARG A 217 -17.81 4.42 17.95
CA ARG A 217 -19.25 4.23 18.15
C ARG A 217 -19.59 2.74 18.19
N ALA A 218 -20.40 2.33 19.16
CA ALA A 218 -20.85 0.93 19.27
C ALA A 218 -21.69 0.46 18.07
N LYS A 219 -22.38 1.41 17.40
CA LYS A 219 -23.14 1.18 16.18
C LYS A 219 -22.78 2.27 15.17
N PRO A 220 -21.74 2.06 14.33
CA PRO A 220 -21.38 3.00 13.27
C PRO A 220 -22.53 3.15 12.27
N VAL A 221 -22.72 4.37 11.77
CA VAL A 221 -23.68 4.63 10.69
C VAL A 221 -23.07 4.11 9.38
N PRO A 222 -23.74 3.20 8.65
CA PRO A 222 -23.26 2.72 7.35
C PRO A 222 -23.06 3.88 6.37
N VAL A 223 -22.04 3.81 5.52
CA VAL A 223 -21.75 4.91 4.58
C VAL A 223 -22.84 5.00 3.50
N LEU A 224 -23.23 3.88 2.90
CA LEU A 224 -24.30 3.83 1.91
C LEU A 224 -25.67 3.81 2.58
N ALA A 225 -26.60 4.58 2.04
CA ALA A 225 -28.01 4.49 2.38
C ALA A 225 -28.58 3.15 1.89
N GLU A 226 -29.45 2.52 2.68
CA GLU A 226 -30.21 1.35 2.22
C GLU A 226 -31.08 1.79 1.04
N GLN A 227 -30.90 1.16 -0.12
CA GLN A 227 -31.83 1.33 -1.23
C GLN A 227 -33.01 0.40 -0.95
N ASN A 228 -34.19 0.98 -0.70
CA ASN A 228 -35.43 0.22 -0.71
C ASN A 228 -35.68 -0.23 -2.16
N GLU A 229 -35.53 -1.54 -2.41
CA GLU A 229 -35.96 -2.17 -3.67
C GLU A 229 -37.47 -2.01 -3.91
#